data_AF-N0CWA4-F1
#
_entry.id   AF-N0CWA4-F1
#
_cell.length_a   1.000
_cell.length_b   1.000
_cell.length_c   1.000
_cell.angle_alpha   90.00
_cell.angle_beta   90.00
_cell.angle_gamma   90.00
#
_symmetry.space_group_name_H-M   'P 1'
#
loop_
_entity.id
_entity.type
_entity.pdbx_description
1 polymer ?
#
loop_
_entity_poly.entity_id
_entity_poly.type
_entity_poly.pdbx_seq_one_letter_code
_entity_poly.pdbx_strand_id
1 'polypeptide(L)' 'MGTREEIAQAVSEGAEAGRRGDPPTACPYPRTSLLRGAWVRGYARARPLTTTEGDAE' A
#
# COMPACT_ATOMS: atom_id res chain seq x y z
N MET A 1 1.89 -9.74 17.21
CA MET A 1 1.28 -10.76 16.32
C MET A 1 0.16 -10.06 15.58
N GLY A 2 0.27 -9.90 14.25
CA GLY A 2 -0.82 -9.29 13.48
C GLY A 2 -1.94 -10.31 13.30
N THR A 3 -3.11 -10.07 13.87
CA THR A 3 -4.28 -10.93 13.62
C THR A 3 -4.74 -10.77 12.16
N ARG A 4 -5.51 -11.74 11.65
CA ARG A 4 -6.01 -11.71 10.27
C ARG A 4 -6.81 -10.42 9.99
N GLU A 5 -7.46 -9.88 11.01
CA GLU A 5 -8.16 -8.60 10.99
C GLU A 5 -7.22 -7.41 10.84
N GLU A 6 -6.12 -7.35 11.60
CA GLU A 6 -5.12 -6.28 11.45
C GLU A 6 -4.49 -6.29 10.05
N ILE A 7 -4.25 -7.47 9.48
CA ILE A 7 -3.75 -7.60 8.11
C ILE A 7 -4.77 -7.05 7.11
N ALA A 8 -6.05 -7.41 7.27
CA ALA A 8 -7.12 -6.93 6.39
C ALA A 8 -7.28 -5.40 6.50
N GLN A 9 -7.21 -4.86 7.72
CA GLN A 9 -7.28 -3.43 7.95
C GLN A 9 -6.10 -2.70 7.32
N ALA A 10 -4.88 -3.20 7.49
CA ALA A 10 -3.69 -2.63 6.88
C ALA A 10 -3.79 -2.60 5.34
N VAL A 11 -4.32 -3.66 4.71
CA VAL A 11 -4.59 -3.66 3.25
C VAL A 11 -5.57 -2.55 2.87
N SER A 12 -6.68 -2.40 3.60
CA SER A 12 -7.69 -1.38 3.32
C SER A 12 -7.13 0.03 3.46
N GLU A 13 -6.39 0.31 4.54
CA GLU A 13 -5.72 1.59 4.77
C GLU A 13 -4.71 1.92 3.66
N GLY A 14 -3.95 0.92 3.21
CA GLY A 14 -3.04 1.06 2.08
C GLY A 14 -3.78 1.42 0.80
N ALA A 15 -4.88 0.73 0.52
CA ALA A 15 -5.69 0.99 -0.67
C ALA A 15 -6.31 2.40 -0.67
N GLU A 16 -6.73 2.89 0.50
CA GLU A 16 -7.18 4.28 0.63
C GLU A 16 -6.07 5.29 0.37
N ALA A 17 -4.89 5.09 0.95
CA ALA A 17 -3.74 5.94 0.69
C ALA A 17 -3.36 5.95 -0.80
N GLY A 18 -3.44 4.80 -1.47
CA GLY A 18 -3.20 4.67 -2.91
C GLY A 18 -4.19 5.48 -3.74
N ARG A 19 -5.48 5.41 -3.39
CA ARG A 19 -6.55 6.17 -4.05
C ARG A 19 -6.46 7.67 -3.81
N ARG A 20 -6.02 8.09 -2.62
CA ARG A 20 -5.78 9.51 -2.30
C ARG A 20 -4.54 10.07 -2.99
N GLY A 21 -3.63 9.20 -3.45
CA GLY A 21 -2.35 9.61 -4.03
C GLY A 21 -1.29 9.96 -2.98
N ASP A 22 -1.45 9.49 -1.75
CA ASP A 22 -0.47 9.72 -0.68
C ASP A 22 0.86 9.04 -0.98
N PRO A 23 1.99 9.51 -0.43
CA PRO A 23 3.28 8.86 -0.60
C PRO A 23 3.35 7.52 0.18
N PRO A 24 4.15 6.54 -0.28
CA PRO A 24 4.35 5.27 0.42
C PRO A 24 5.04 5.40 1.79
N THR A 25 5.61 6.58 2.10
CA THR A 25 6.15 6.93 3.41
C THR A 25 5.07 7.23 4.45
N ALA A 26 3.82 7.43 4.04
CA ALA A 26 2.68 7.60 4.94
C ALA A 26 2.27 6.30 5.67
N CYS A 27 2.88 5.16 5.32
CA CYS A 27 2.66 3.89 5.99
C CYS A 27 3.03 3.97 7.48
N PRO A 28 2.08 3.83 8.42
CA PRO A 28 2.34 3.97 9.86
C PRO A 28 3.06 2.76 10.47
N TYR A 29 3.18 1.66 9.71
CA TYR A 29 3.72 0.40 10.22
C TYR A 29 5.26 0.34 10.16
N PRO A 30 5.92 -0.13 11.24
CA PRO A 30 7.38 -0.25 11.27
C PRO A 30 7.87 -1.28 10.24
N ARG A 31 9.12 -1.12 9.78
CA ARG A 31 9.72 -1.92 8.69
C ARG A 31 9.72 -3.43 8.94
N THR A 32 9.75 -3.84 10.21
CA THR A 32 9.78 -5.25 10.63
C THR A 32 8.38 -5.87 10.77
N SER A 33 7.31 -5.07 10.67
CA SER A 33 5.95 -5.57 10.86
C SER A 33 5.37 -6.15 9.56
N LEU A 34 4.72 -7.31 9.68
CA LEU A 34 3.97 -7.94 8.59
C LEU A 34 2.84 -7.04 8.06
N LEU A 35 2.32 -6.15 8.90
CA LEU A 35 1.28 -5.18 8.54
C LEU A 35 1.76 -4.18 7.48
N ARG A 36 3.07 -3.86 7.47
CA ARG A 36 3.66 -3.01 6.42
C ARG A 36 3.52 -3.65 5.04
N GLY A 37 3.79 -4.95 4.93
CA GLY A 37 3.64 -5.67 3.66
C GLY A 37 2.17 -5.76 3.21
N ALA A 38 1.25 -5.91 4.16
CA ALA A 38 -0.19 -5.87 3.90
C ALA A 38 -0.62 -4.49 3.35
N TRP A 39 -0.20 -3.40 4.01
CA TRP A 39 -0.46 -2.03 3.59
C TRP A 39 0.10 -1.71 2.21
N VAL A 40 1.38 -2.05 1.95
CA VAL A 40 2.03 -1.78 0.66
C VAL A 40 1.30 -2.49 -0.49
N ARG A 41 0.80 -3.71 -0.28
CA ARG A 41 0.00 -4.44 -1.29
C ARG A 41 -1.32 -3.73 -1.60
N GLY A 42 -2.04 -3.29 -0.57
CA GLY A 42 -3.26 -2.50 -0.75
C GLY A 42 -2.99 -1.20 -1.52
N TYR A 43 -1.94 -0.49 -1.11
CA TYR A 43 -1.49 0.75 -1.73
C TYR A 43 -1.16 0.56 -3.21
N ALA A 44 -0.26 -0.37 -3.54
CA ALA A 44 0.13 -0.63 -4.93
C ALA A 44 -1.06 -1.02 -5.82
N ARG A 45 -2.03 -1.78 -5.30
CA ARG A 45 -3.22 -2.20 -6.03
C ARG A 45 -4.17 -1.03 -6.35
N ALA A 46 -4.26 -0.06 -5.45
CA ALA A 46 -5.26 1.00 -5.52
C ALA A 46 -4.69 2.34 -6.01
N ARG A 47 -3.36 2.46 -6.08
CA ARG A 47 -2.71 3.56 -6.79
C ARG A 47 -3.19 3.57 -8.24
N PRO A 48 -3.63 4.72 -8.76
CA PRO A 48 -3.75 4.85 -10.19
C PRO A 48 -2.36 4.61 -10.77
N LEU A 49 -2.25 3.60 -11.64
CA LEU A 49 -1.10 3.46 -12.51
C LEU A 49 -1.09 4.73 -13.34
N THR A 50 -0.35 5.75 -12.90
CA THR A 50 0.30 6.65 -13.84
C THR A 50 1.27 5.75 -14.58
N THR A 51 0.72 5.07 -15.59
CA THR A 51 1.39 4.54 -16.75
C THR A 51 2.49 5.56 -17.09
N THR A 52 3.70 5.27 -16.63
CA THR A 52 4.89 5.64 -17.39
C THR A 52 4.97 4.53 -18.44
N GLU A 53 4.06 4.57 -19.42
CA GLU A 53 4.34 4.03 -20.75
C GLU A 53 5.22 5.08 -21.41
N GLY A 54 6.47 5.05 -20.98
CA GLY A 54 7.59 5.79 -21.53
C GLY A 54 8.78 4.86 -21.38
N ASP A 55 8.74 3.73 -22.11
CA ASP A 55 9.79 2.74 -22.40
C ASP A 55 9.07 1.59 -23.13
N ALA A 56 9.23 1.30 -24.42
CA ALA A 56 10.40 1.44 -25.28
C ALA A 56 10.00 1.65 -26.76
N GLU A 57 10.97 2.17 -27.52
CA GLU A 57 11.02 2.54 -28.95
C GLU A 57 10.46 1.53 -29.96
#